data_AF-A0A5C4SBZ1-F1
#
_entry.id   AF-A0A5C4SBZ1-F1
#
_cell.length_a   1.000
_cell.length_b   1.000
_cell.length_c   1.000
_cell.angle_alpha   90.00
_cell.angle_beta   90.00
_cell.angle_gamma   90.00
#
_symmetry.space_group_name_H-M   'P 1'
#
loop_
_entity.id
_entity.type
_entity.pdbx_description
1 polymer ?
#
loop_
_entity_poly.entity_id
_entity_poly.type
_entity_poly.pdbx_seq_one_letter_code
_entity_poly.pdbx_strand_id
1 'polypeptide(L)'
;MTSLEGASRITGSFDCSGNELTSLEGGPEKIEGDFNCSSNRLSCLKGGPKKVKGDFNCSGNQLISLLGSPKKVKGHFDCSGNQLVSLYGSPLETGSFNCSSNRLRSLQGAPDEVRAGFDCSANLLVSLDGSPEFVNGDFCCADNMLENLAHGPIEVAGSFDCSGNRLMSLKRFPKRMAGDLDCSGNPALACDAIGPEPDRSCIRLVHGGSVRCCCQQTGGNHIEVLSS
;
A
#
# COMPACT_ATOMS: atom_id res chain seq x y z
N MET A 1 28.59 -10.19 -2.12
CA MET A 1 29.40 -9.24 -1.32
C MET A 1 28.99 -9.36 0.14
N THR A 2 29.93 -9.29 1.09
CA THR A 2 29.62 -9.32 2.55
C THR A 2 29.84 -7.97 3.25
N SER A 3 30.30 -6.94 2.53
CA SER A 3 30.50 -5.58 3.04
C SER A 3 30.24 -4.56 1.93
N LEU A 4 29.73 -3.38 2.30
CA LEU A 4 29.40 -2.26 1.41
C LEU A 4 30.43 -1.11 1.44
N GLU A 5 31.60 -1.32 2.05
CA GLU A 5 32.63 -0.29 2.20
C GLU A 5 32.89 0.47 0.88
N GLY A 6 32.59 1.77 0.90
CA GLY A 6 32.62 2.61 -0.29
C GLY A 6 32.50 4.10 0.01
N ALA A 7 32.37 4.92 -1.03
CA ALA A 7 32.33 6.37 -0.90
C ALA A 7 31.11 6.83 -0.09
N SER A 8 31.30 7.82 0.80
CA SER A 8 30.22 8.35 1.67
C SER A 8 29.06 9.01 0.90
N ARG A 9 29.30 9.39 -0.35
CA ARG A 9 28.30 10.00 -1.25
C ARG A 9 28.37 9.37 -2.64
N ILE A 10 27.21 8.98 -3.17
CA ILE A 10 27.04 8.46 -4.53
C ILE A 10 26.20 9.45 -5.33
N THR A 11 26.70 9.86 -6.50
CA THR A 11 26.02 10.82 -7.39
C THR A 11 25.01 10.16 -8.33
N GLY A 12 25.07 8.84 -8.49
CA GLY A 12 24.09 8.04 -9.24
C GLY A 12 23.28 7.14 -8.32
N SER A 13 22.77 6.04 -8.87
CA SER A 13 22.11 4.97 -8.11
C SER A 13 23.13 4.00 -7.51
N PHE A 14 22.78 3.36 -6.41
CA PHE A 14 23.58 2.34 -5.74
C PHE A 14 22.75 1.07 -5.59
N ASP A 15 23.20 -0.01 -6.22
CA ASP A 15 22.52 -1.31 -6.21
C ASP A 15 23.39 -2.37 -5.50
N CYS A 16 22.84 -2.92 -4.43
CA CYS A 16 23.40 -4.04 -3.68
C CYS A 16 22.38 -5.17 -3.52
N SER A 17 21.37 -5.23 -4.39
CA SER A 17 20.32 -6.23 -4.37
C SER A 17 20.81 -7.63 -4.72
N GLY A 18 20.02 -8.66 -4.37
CA GLY A 18 20.28 -10.04 -4.79
C GLY A 18 21.56 -10.66 -4.20
N ASN A 19 21.92 -10.27 -2.98
CA ASN A 19 23.10 -10.75 -2.27
C ASN A 19 22.66 -11.50 -0.99
N GLU A 20 23.62 -11.79 -0.11
CA GLU A 20 23.38 -12.39 1.20
C GLU A 20 23.65 -11.40 2.34
N LEU A 21 23.47 -10.10 2.09
CA LEU A 21 23.76 -9.07 3.07
C LEU A 21 22.85 -9.22 4.29
N THR A 22 23.47 -9.20 5.46
CA THR A 22 22.78 -9.17 6.77
C THR A 22 22.78 -7.77 7.38
N SER A 23 23.56 -6.85 6.82
CA SER A 23 23.77 -5.48 7.29
C SER A 23 24.03 -4.54 6.11
N LEU A 24 23.67 -3.26 6.28
CA LEU A 24 24.03 -2.17 5.37
C LEU A 24 25.24 -1.35 5.87
N GLU A 25 25.89 -1.78 6.94
CA GLU A 25 27.08 -1.10 7.49
C GLU A 25 28.18 -0.95 6.43
N GLY A 26 28.85 0.21 6.47
CA GLY A 26 29.85 0.60 5.48
C GLY A 26 29.26 1.17 4.18
N GLY A 27 27.94 1.13 4.01
CA GLY A 27 27.26 1.68 2.84
C GLY A 27 27.29 3.21 2.77
N PRO A 28 26.95 3.79 1.60
CA PRO A 28 26.94 5.23 1.41
C PRO A 28 25.87 5.93 2.26
N GLU A 29 26.18 7.09 2.83
CA GLU A 29 25.22 7.84 3.67
C GLU A 29 24.23 8.68 2.83
N LYS A 30 24.67 9.13 1.65
CA LYS A 30 23.91 10.03 0.76
C LYS A 30 23.94 9.52 -0.67
N ILE A 31 22.77 9.35 -1.26
CA ILE A 31 22.59 8.90 -2.63
C ILE A 31 21.71 9.89 -3.39
N GLU A 32 22.20 10.32 -4.53
CA GLU A 32 21.52 11.29 -5.40
C GLU A 32 20.59 10.63 -6.43
N GLY A 33 20.77 9.34 -6.72
CA GLY A 33 19.85 8.49 -7.47
C GLY A 33 19.05 7.55 -6.57
N ASP A 34 18.90 6.30 -7.03
CA ASP A 34 18.14 5.25 -6.35
C ASP A 34 19.02 4.41 -5.43
N PHE A 35 18.43 3.84 -4.38
CA PHE A 35 19.07 2.87 -3.51
C PHE A 35 18.31 1.56 -3.55
N ASN A 36 18.96 0.51 -4.04
CA ASN A 36 18.39 -0.83 -4.10
C ASN A 36 19.17 -1.79 -3.20
N CYS A 37 18.52 -2.26 -2.15
CA CYS A 37 19.02 -3.29 -1.23
C CYS A 37 18.08 -4.51 -1.15
N SER A 38 17.21 -4.66 -2.14
CA SER A 38 16.21 -5.73 -2.18
C SER A 38 16.83 -7.13 -2.27
N SER A 39 16.05 -8.16 -1.95
CA SER A 39 16.46 -9.57 -2.08
C SER A 39 17.77 -9.89 -1.35
N ASN A 40 17.81 -9.58 -0.05
CA ASN A 40 18.94 -9.84 0.85
C ASN A 40 18.43 -10.56 2.12
N ARG A 41 19.26 -10.59 3.19
CA ARG A 41 18.93 -11.18 4.49
C ARG A 41 18.91 -10.12 5.60
N LEU A 42 18.55 -8.88 5.26
CA LEU A 42 18.55 -7.76 6.20
C LEU A 42 17.45 -7.92 7.24
N SER A 43 17.80 -7.75 8.51
CA SER A 43 16.85 -7.71 9.64
C SER A 43 16.50 -6.28 10.07
N CYS A 44 17.32 -5.29 9.69
CA CYS A 44 17.05 -3.87 9.87
C CYS A 44 17.74 -3.02 8.79
N LEU A 45 17.38 -1.74 8.71
CA LEU A 45 17.96 -0.77 7.77
C LEU A 45 19.06 0.10 8.41
N LYS A 46 19.58 -0.30 9.59
CA LYS A 46 20.73 0.40 10.19
C LYS A 46 21.96 0.27 9.30
N GLY A 47 22.77 1.33 9.26
CA GLY A 47 23.89 1.45 8.31
C GLY A 47 23.50 1.93 6.91
N GLY A 48 22.20 1.90 6.56
CA GLY A 48 21.72 2.39 5.26
C GLY A 48 21.77 3.91 5.11
N PRO A 49 21.61 4.40 3.86
CA PRO A 49 21.66 5.82 3.53
C PRO A 49 20.59 6.61 4.29
N LYS A 50 20.96 7.79 4.79
CA LYS A 50 20.05 8.71 5.49
C LYS A 50 19.33 9.66 4.54
N LYS A 51 19.85 9.80 3.32
CA LYS A 51 19.26 10.63 2.28
C LYS A 51 19.34 9.91 0.94
N VAL A 52 18.19 9.65 0.35
CA VAL A 52 18.03 9.11 -1.00
C VAL A 52 17.09 10.02 -1.77
N LYS A 53 17.52 10.48 -2.96
CA LYS A 53 16.73 11.40 -3.78
C LYS A 53 15.78 10.70 -4.74
N GLY A 54 16.14 9.53 -5.25
CA GLY A 54 15.30 8.69 -6.10
C GLY A 54 14.47 7.69 -5.30
N ASP A 55 14.44 6.46 -5.77
CA ASP A 55 13.71 5.35 -5.18
C ASP A 55 14.51 4.67 -4.06
N PHE A 56 13.81 4.11 -3.08
CA PHE A 56 14.39 3.29 -2.01
C PHE A 56 13.72 1.92 -2.01
N ASN A 57 14.45 0.89 -2.43
CA ASN A 57 13.94 -0.47 -2.49
C ASN A 57 14.65 -1.35 -1.44
N CYS A 58 13.88 -1.87 -0.49
CA CYS A 58 14.30 -2.84 0.53
C CYS A 58 13.41 -4.09 0.56
N SER A 59 12.70 -4.37 -0.54
CA SER A 59 11.82 -5.52 -0.65
C SER A 59 12.55 -6.87 -0.55
N GLY A 60 11.82 -7.94 -0.22
CA GLY A 60 12.39 -9.29 -0.21
C GLY A 60 13.51 -9.47 0.81
N ASN A 61 13.32 -8.97 2.02
CA ASN A 61 14.26 -9.07 3.14
C ASN A 61 13.58 -9.74 4.36
N GLN A 62 14.20 -9.64 5.53
CA GLN A 62 13.68 -10.17 6.79
C GLN A 62 13.38 -9.04 7.79
N LEU A 63 13.02 -7.86 7.29
CA LEU A 63 12.80 -6.68 8.12
C LEU A 63 11.56 -6.88 9.00
N ILE A 64 11.71 -6.54 10.29
CA ILE A 64 10.60 -6.51 11.27
C ILE A 64 10.10 -5.10 11.57
N SER A 65 10.89 -4.09 11.21
CA SER A 65 10.56 -2.66 11.32
C SER A 65 11.32 -1.88 10.23
N LEU A 66 10.88 -0.65 9.97
CA LEU A 66 11.55 0.27 9.05
C LEU A 66 12.54 1.21 9.76
N LEU A 67 12.86 0.95 11.03
CA LEU A 67 13.83 1.75 11.78
C LEU A 67 15.18 1.76 11.06
N GLY A 68 15.67 2.97 10.80
CA GLY A 68 16.92 3.21 10.09
C GLY A 68 16.75 3.69 8.65
N SER A 69 15.53 3.60 8.09
CA SER A 69 15.22 4.13 6.76
C SER A 69 15.42 5.66 6.68
N PRO A 70 15.61 6.21 5.48
CA PRO A 70 15.58 7.65 5.27
C PRO A 70 14.21 8.24 5.65
N LYS A 71 14.22 9.48 6.15
CA LYS A 71 13.01 10.18 6.58
C LYS A 71 12.19 10.77 5.45
N LYS A 72 12.80 10.98 4.28
CA LYS A 72 12.16 11.46 3.05
C LYS A 72 12.71 10.70 1.86
N VAL A 73 11.83 10.21 1.01
CA VAL A 73 12.18 9.54 -0.25
C VAL A 73 11.28 10.11 -1.34
N LYS A 74 11.81 10.85 -2.29
CA LYS A 74 10.94 11.55 -3.27
C LYS A 74 10.28 10.60 -4.25
N GLY A 75 10.96 9.50 -4.59
CA GLY A 75 10.46 8.47 -5.49
C GLY A 75 9.63 7.43 -4.76
N HIS A 76 9.72 6.19 -5.22
CA HIS A 76 9.05 5.03 -4.67
C HIS A 76 9.79 4.46 -3.45
N PHE A 77 9.07 4.16 -2.38
CA PHE A 77 9.58 3.42 -1.24
C PHE A 77 8.96 2.02 -1.22
N ASP A 78 9.77 1.01 -1.53
CA ASP A 78 9.36 -0.39 -1.56
C ASP A 78 9.93 -1.14 -0.35
N CYS A 79 9.03 -1.63 0.50
CA CYS A 79 9.34 -2.53 1.62
C CYS A 79 8.52 -3.83 1.58
N SER A 80 8.02 -4.19 0.40
CA SER A 80 7.23 -5.39 0.21
C SER A 80 7.99 -6.69 0.50
N GLY A 81 7.29 -7.78 0.80
CA GLY A 81 7.91 -9.09 0.98
C GLY A 81 8.88 -9.13 2.16
N ASN A 82 8.44 -8.64 3.31
CA ASN A 82 9.21 -8.61 4.56
C ASN A 82 8.40 -9.25 5.70
N GLN A 83 8.81 -9.03 6.95
CA GLN A 83 8.13 -9.53 8.15
C GLN A 83 7.64 -8.37 9.03
N LEU A 84 7.30 -7.23 8.42
CA LEU A 84 6.90 -6.03 9.14
C LEU A 84 5.59 -6.26 9.89
N VAL A 85 5.58 -5.86 11.16
CA VAL A 85 4.39 -5.88 12.02
C VAL A 85 3.82 -4.48 12.29
N SER A 86 4.59 -3.44 11.94
CA SER A 86 4.18 -2.04 11.93
C SER A 86 5.00 -1.27 10.89
N LEU A 87 4.52 -0.09 10.49
CA LEU A 87 5.23 0.79 9.58
C LEU A 87 6.09 1.84 10.30
N TYR A 88 6.16 1.79 11.63
CA TYR A 88 7.02 2.70 12.40
C TYR A 88 8.47 2.67 11.89
N GLY A 89 8.97 3.88 11.63
CA GLY A 89 10.29 4.09 11.05
C GLY A 89 10.26 4.46 9.57
N SER A 90 9.14 4.25 8.86
CA SER A 90 8.94 4.63 7.46
C SER A 90 9.31 6.11 7.17
N PRO A 91 9.54 6.47 5.89
CA PRO A 91 9.61 7.88 5.51
C PRO A 91 8.32 8.62 5.85
N LEU A 92 8.43 9.89 6.25
CA LEU A 92 7.27 10.74 6.51
C LEU A 92 6.57 11.17 5.21
N GLU A 93 7.36 11.31 4.13
CA GLU A 93 6.89 11.74 2.81
C GLU A 93 7.47 10.80 1.74
N THR A 94 6.61 10.33 0.83
CA THR A 94 7.04 9.55 -0.33
C THR A 94 6.24 9.78 -1.61
N GLY A 95 6.85 9.46 -2.75
CA GLY A 95 6.15 9.45 -4.03
C GLY A 95 5.10 8.36 -4.07
N SER A 96 5.52 7.10 -3.91
CA SER A 96 4.63 5.93 -3.79
C SER A 96 5.14 5.03 -2.67
N PHE A 97 4.24 4.31 -2.00
CA PHE A 97 4.58 3.47 -0.87
C PHE A 97 4.06 2.05 -1.09
N ASN A 98 4.97 1.07 -1.13
CA ASN A 98 4.60 -0.34 -1.20
C ASN A 98 5.05 -1.06 0.07
N CYS A 99 4.07 -1.56 0.83
CA CYS A 99 4.26 -2.38 2.03
C CYS A 99 3.53 -3.72 1.94
N SER A 100 3.21 -4.16 0.73
CA SER A 100 2.52 -5.42 0.47
C SER A 100 3.29 -6.65 0.97
N SER A 101 2.61 -7.78 1.14
CA SER A 101 3.25 -9.05 1.52
C SER A 101 4.06 -8.94 2.81
N ASN A 102 3.42 -8.48 3.88
CA ASN A 102 3.99 -8.33 5.22
C ASN A 102 3.06 -8.98 6.27
N ARG A 103 3.24 -8.64 7.55
CA ARG A 103 2.42 -9.15 8.67
C ARG A 103 1.71 -8.03 9.41
N LEU A 104 1.38 -6.95 8.70
CA LEU A 104 0.76 -5.75 9.27
C LEU A 104 -0.68 -6.06 9.70
N ARG A 105 -1.05 -5.56 10.89
CA ARG A 105 -2.44 -5.61 11.40
C ARG A 105 -3.15 -4.26 11.36
N SER A 106 -2.36 -3.18 11.26
CA SER A 106 -2.78 -1.81 11.00
C SER A 106 -1.72 -1.11 10.15
N LEU A 107 -2.03 0.07 9.65
CA LEU A 107 -1.13 0.93 8.88
C LEU A 107 -0.49 2.02 9.75
N GLN A 108 -0.53 1.88 11.08
CA GLN A 108 0.10 2.85 11.97
C GLN A 108 1.60 3.03 11.67
N GLY A 109 1.99 4.29 11.51
CA GLY A 109 3.34 4.67 11.10
C GLY A 109 3.56 4.64 9.59
N ALA A 110 2.51 4.53 8.76
CA ALA A 110 2.60 4.82 7.33
C ALA A 110 3.07 6.27 7.09
N PRO A 111 3.58 6.59 5.89
CA PRO A 111 3.88 7.97 5.52
C PRO A 111 2.64 8.87 5.63
N ASP A 112 2.83 10.10 6.11
CA ASP A 112 1.76 11.10 6.21
C ASP A 112 1.34 11.62 4.82
N GLU A 113 2.30 11.72 3.89
CA GLU A 113 2.08 12.19 2.52
C GLU A 113 2.54 11.14 1.50
N VAL A 114 1.60 10.66 0.68
CA VAL A 114 1.86 9.75 -0.45
C VAL A 114 1.32 10.36 -1.74
N ARG A 115 2.23 10.73 -2.65
CA ARG A 115 1.91 11.55 -3.84
C ARG A 115 1.36 10.78 -5.03
N ALA A 116 1.38 9.47 -4.98
CA ALA A 116 0.90 8.58 -6.03
C ALA A 116 0.29 7.33 -5.38
N GLY A 117 0.82 6.14 -5.63
CA GLY A 117 0.21 4.88 -5.19
C GLY A 117 0.54 4.48 -3.75
N PHE A 118 -0.41 3.82 -3.09
CA PHE A 118 -0.24 3.17 -1.80
C PHE A 118 -0.71 1.72 -1.88
N ASP A 119 0.22 0.78 -1.70
CA ASP A 119 -0.05 -0.65 -1.72
C ASP A 119 0.24 -1.27 -0.35
N CYS A 120 -0.81 -1.82 0.26
CA CYS A 120 -0.78 -2.57 1.51
C CYS A 120 -1.41 -3.96 1.39
N SER A 121 -1.48 -4.48 0.16
CA SER A 121 -2.06 -5.79 -0.13
C SER A 121 -1.33 -6.94 0.57
N ALA A 122 -1.98 -8.11 0.65
CA ALA A 122 -1.39 -9.33 1.20
C ALA A 122 -0.79 -9.12 2.61
N ASN A 123 -1.62 -8.64 3.53
CA ASN A 123 -1.27 -8.42 4.93
C ASN A 123 -2.31 -9.10 5.85
N LEU A 124 -2.30 -8.75 7.14
CA LEU A 124 -3.25 -9.24 8.14
C LEU A 124 -4.15 -8.09 8.65
N LEU A 125 -4.41 -7.09 7.80
CA LEU A 125 -5.16 -5.90 8.20
C LEU A 125 -6.61 -6.27 8.52
N VAL A 126 -7.08 -5.81 9.66
CA VAL A 126 -8.49 -5.91 10.09
C VAL A 126 -9.22 -4.57 10.02
N SER A 127 -8.45 -3.47 9.96
CA SER A 127 -8.90 -2.11 9.67
C SER A 127 -7.83 -1.39 8.85
N LEU A 128 -8.21 -0.25 8.25
CA LEU A 128 -7.26 0.64 7.56
C LEU A 128 -6.72 1.73 8.51
N ASP A 129 -6.74 1.50 9.83
CA ASP A 129 -6.22 2.47 10.79
C ASP A 129 -4.77 2.85 10.52
N GLY A 130 -4.51 4.15 10.37
CA GLY A 130 -3.20 4.69 9.99
C GLY A 130 -2.96 4.78 8.48
N SER A 131 -3.97 4.48 7.65
CA SER A 131 -3.91 4.76 6.22
C SER A 131 -3.70 6.25 5.96
N PRO A 132 -3.01 6.64 4.87
CA PRO A 132 -3.07 8.01 4.38
C PRO A 132 -4.52 8.41 4.09
N GLU A 133 -4.86 9.66 4.42
CA GLU A 133 -6.20 10.22 4.21
C GLU A 133 -6.47 10.53 2.73
N PHE A 134 -5.42 10.88 1.98
CA PHE A 134 -5.47 11.23 0.56
C PHE A 134 -4.43 10.45 -0.22
N VAL A 135 -4.84 9.84 -1.33
CA VAL A 135 -3.97 9.04 -2.21
C VAL A 135 -4.13 9.54 -3.63
N ASN A 136 -3.06 10.12 -4.17
CA ASN A 136 -3.08 10.76 -5.50
C ASN A 136 -2.87 9.77 -6.67
N GLY A 137 -2.81 8.48 -6.38
CA GLY A 137 -2.76 7.40 -7.37
C GLY A 137 -3.64 6.23 -6.94
N ASP A 138 -3.19 5.01 -7.20
CA ASP A 138 -3.94 3.81 -6.85
C ASP A 138 -3.81 3.48 -5.35
N PHE A 139 -4.90 3.00 -4.75
CA PHE A 139 -4.91 2.46 -3.40
C PHE A 139 -5.23 0.97 -3.44
N CYS A 140 -4.28 0.13 -3.04
CA CYS A 140 -4.46 -1.31 -3.01
C CYS A 140 -4.42 -1.83 -1.55
N CYS A 141 -5.52 -2.43 -1.12
CA CYS A 141 -5.68 -3.10 0.17
C CYS A 141 -6.19 -4.55 0.00
N ALA A 142 -5.97 -5.12 -1.19
CA ALA A 142 -6.37 -6.47 -1.53
C ALA A 142 -5.79 -7.53 -0.58
N ASP A 143 -6.43 -8.70 -0.51
CA ASP A 143 -5.93 -9.87 0.22
C ASP A 143 -5.58 -9.56 1.69
N ASN A 144 -6.57 -9.04 2.41
CA ASN A 144 -6.50 -8.73 3.83
C ASN A 144 -7.68 -9.39 4.58
N MET A 145 -7.91 -8.99 5.83
CA MET A 145 -9.02 -9.48 6.66
C MET A 145 -10.04 -8.37 6.95
N LEU A 146 -10.16 -7.38 6.07
CA LEU A 146 -11.05 -6.23 6.27
C LEU A 146 -12.52 -6.66 6.20
N GLU A 147 -13.31 -6.27 7.21
CA GLU A 147 -14.76 -6.47 7.23
C GLU A 147 -15.53 -5.22 6.77
N ASN A 148 -14.87 -4.06 6.82
CA ASN A 148 -15.34 -2.78 6.30
C ASN A 148 -14.13 -1.90 5.93
N LEU A 149 -14.37 -0.76 5.29
CA LEU A 149 -13.33 0.16 4.83
C LEU A 149 -13.14 1.37 5.75
N ALA A 150 -13.54 1.26 7.04
CA ALA A 150 -13.34 2.35 7.97
C ALA A 150 -11.85 2.71 8.10
N HIS A 151 -11.59 4.01 8.29
CA HIS A 151 -10.26 4.59 8.41
C HIS A 151 -9.39 4.48 7.15
N GLY A 152 -9.97 4.05 6.03
CA GLY A 152 -9.33 4.15 4.71
C GLY A 152 -9.24 5.59 4.20
N PRO A 153 -8.64 5.77 3.01
CA PRO A 153 -8.52 7.09 2.40
C PRO A 153 -9.90 7.68 2.11
N ILE A 154 -10.03 8.99 2.28
CA ILE A 154 -11.24 9.74 1.96
C ILE A 154 -11.33 10.00 0.46
N GLU A 155 -10.20 10.24 -0.20
CA GLU A 155 -10.12 10.45 -1.64
C GLU A 155 -8.97 9.64 -2.25
N VAL A 156 -9.27 9.00 -3.38
CA VAL A 156 -8.30 8.22 -4.17
C VAL A 156 -8.38 8.68 -5.63
N ALA A 157 -7.30 9.27 -6.15
CA ALA A 157 -7.30 9.81 -7.50
C ALA A 157 -7.11 8.73 -8.59
N GLY A 158 -6.69 7.52 -8.22
CA GLY A 158 -6.58 6.37 -9.10
C GLY A 158 -7.65 5.30 -8.83
N SER A 159 -7.27 4.06 -9.07
CA SER A 159 -8.06 2.86 -8.82
C SER A 159 -8.00 2.47 -7.34
N PHE A 160 -9.00 1.72 -6.88
CA PHE A 160 -9.10 1.21 -5.53
C PHE A 160 -9.35 -0.29 -5.57
N ASP A 161 -8.40 -1.06 -5.06
CA ASP A 161 -8.52 -2.51 -4.97
C ASP A 161 -8.69 -2.92 -3.52
N CYS A 162 -9.86 -3.48 -3.20
CA CYS A 162 -10.17 -4.12 -1.93
C CYS A 162 -10.62 -5.58 -2.11
N SER A 163 -10.17 -6.21 -3.18
CA SER A 163 -10.44 -7.62 -3.46
C SER A 163 -9.89 -8.56 -2.37
N GLY A 164 -10.40 -9.78 -2.30
CA GLY A 164 -9.87 -10.81 -1.41
C GLY A 164 -9.96 -10.48 0.09
N ASN A 165 -10.98 -9.71 0.49
CA ASN A 165 -11.24 -9.33 1.88
C ASN A 165 -12.48 -10.06 2.46
N ARG A 166 -12.95 -9.63 3.63
CA ARG A 166 -14.15 -10.15 4.30
C ARG A 166 -15.29 -9.13 4.30
N LEU A 167 -15.33 -8.24 3.30
CA LEU A 167 -16.28 -7.14 3.26
C LEU A 167 -17.71 -7.68 3.11
N MET A 168 -18.58 -7.20 3.99
CA MET A 168 -20.03 -7.45 3.90
C MET A 168 -20.78 -6.33 3.18
N SER A 169 -20.14 -5.17 3.02
CA SER A 169 -20.67 -4.01 2.31
C SER A 169 -19.52 -3.04 2.02
N LEU A 170 -19.73 -2.11 1.09
CA LEU A 170 -18.81 -0.98 0.86
C LEU A 170 -19.12 0.21 1.79
N LYS A 171 -19.55 -0.04 3.03
CA LYS A 171 -19.68 1.04 4.01
C LYS A 171 -18.29 1.63 4.28
N ARG A 172 -18.26 2.96 4.44
CA ARG A 172 -17.03 3.74 4.66
C ARG A 172 -16.06 3.74 3.47
N PHE A 173 -16.58 3.47 2.27
CA PHE A 173 -15.85 3.66 1.02
C PHE A 173 -15.37 5.12 0.85
N PRO A 174 -14.26 5.36 0.10
CA PRO A 174 -13.82 6.71 -0.20
C PRO A 174 -14.94 7.59 -0.76
N LYS A 175 -14.99 8.85 -0.35
CA LYS A 175 -15.98 9.82 -0.83
C LYS A 175 -15.76 10.18 -2.31
N ARG A 176 -14.51 10.12 -2.77
CA ARG A 176 -14.14 10.37 -4.16
C ARG A 176 -13.18 9.31 -4.66
N MET A 177 -13.46 8.81 -5.86
CA MET A 177 -12.59 7.94 -6.63
C MET A 177 -12.72 8.28 -8.10
N ALA A 178 -11.60 8.32 -8.82
CA ALA A 178 -11.61 8.58 -10.26
C ALA A 178 -11.38 7.33 -11.11
N GLY A 179 -10.67 6.33 -10.59
CA GLY A 179 -10.33 5.10 -11.30
C GLY A 179 -11.30 3.95 -11.06
N ASP A 180 -10.77 2.74 -11.22
CA ASP A 180 -11.51 1.50 -11.15
C ASP A 180 -11.57 0.93 -9.72
N LEU A 181 -12.72 0.40 -9.32
CA LEU A 181 -12.89 -0.38 -8.10
C LEU A 181 -12.71 -1.89 -8.37
N ASP A 182 -11.85 -2.58 -7.64
CA ASP A 182 -11.95 -4.04 -7.53
C ASP A 182 -12.40 -4.43 -6.12
N CYS A 183 -13.52 -5.13 -6.03
CA CYS A 183 -14.05 -5.65 -4.77
C CYS A 183 -14.34 -7.16 -4.84
N SER A 184 -13.76 -7.84 -5.83
CA SER A 184 -13.92 -9.28 -6.06
C SER A 184 -13.41 -10.11 -4.87
N GLY A 185 -13.83 -11.36 -4.75
CA GLY A 185 -13.36 -12.24 -3.66
C GLY A 185 -13.82 -11.87 -2.25
N ASN A 186 -14.81 -10.98 -2.10
CA ASN A 186 -15.44 -10.66 -0.81
C ASN A 186 -16.73 -11.48 -0.61
N PRO A 187 -16.91 -12.16 0.53
CA PRO A 187 -17.92 -13.22 0.72
C PRO A 187 -19.37 -12.76 0.63
N ALA A 188 -19.68 -11.48 0.90
CA ALA A 188 -21.05 -10.96 0.90
C ALA A 188 -21.28 -9.80 -0.08
N LEU A 189 -20.29 -9.54 -0.95
CA LEU A 189 -20.50 -8.74 -2.16
C LEU A 189 -20.94 -9.63 -3.34
N ALA A 190 -21.06 -10.94 -3.16
CA ALA A 190 -21.68 -11.83 -4.12
C ALA A 190 -23.15 -11.43 -4.32
N CYS A 191 -23.52 -11.10 -5.57
CA CYS A 191 -24.83 -10.62 -6.01
C CYS A 191 -26.04 -11.56 -5.73
N ASP A 192 -25.88 -12.68 -5.01
CA ASP A 192 -26.81 -13.81 -5.06
C ASP A 192 -27.78 -13.94 -3.87
N ALA A 193 -27.90 -12.91 -3.01
CA ALA A 193 -28.72 -13.02 -1.78
C ALA A 193 -29.91 -12.04 -1.66
N ILE A 194 -30.40 -11.43 -2.74
CA ILE A 194 -31.61 -10.60 -2.69
C ILE A 194 -32.46 -10.88 -3.93
N GLY A 195 -33.63 -11.51 -3.74
CA GLY A 195 -34.62 -11.67 -4.80
C GLY A 195 -35.08 -10.33 -5.39
N PRO A 196 -35.87 -10.35 -6.47
CA PRO A 196 -36.30 -9.13 -7.17
C PRO A 196 -37.24 -8.31 -6.26
N GLU A 197 -36.70 -7.38 -5.48
CA GLU A 197 -37.49 -6.28 -4.92
C GLU A 197 -37.64 -5.19 -6.00
N PRO A 198 -38.84 -4.60 -6.16
CA PRO A 198 -39.14 -3.67 -7.25
C PRO A 198 -38.39 -2.33 -7.22
N ASP A 199 -37.63 -2.01 -6.14
CA ASP A 199 -36.95 -0.71 -5.94
C ASP A 199 -35.42 -0.80 -5.79
N ARG A 200 -34.80 -1.93 -6.19
CA ARG A 200 -33.33 -2.09 -6.17
C ARG A 200 -32.80 -2.37 -7.56
N SER A 201 -32.02 -1.45 -8.12
CA SER A 201 -31.29 -1.69 -9.36
C SER A 201 -29.87 -2.17 -9.03
N CYS A 202 -29.57 -3.40 -9.45
CA CYS A 202 -28.19 -3.90 -9.49
C CYS A 202 -27.48 -3.21 -10.66
N ILE A 203 -26.37 -2.51 -10.42
CA ILE A 203 -25.60 -1.92 -11.53
C ILE A 203 -24.38 -2.79 -11.80
N ARG A 204 -24.37 -3.34 -13.02
CA ARG A 204 -23.24 -4.05 -13.62
C ARG A 204 -22.29 -3.03 -14.22
N LEU A 205 -21.15 -2.75 -13.58
CA LEU A 205 -20.09 -1.93 -14.18
C LEU A 205 -18.96 -2.84 -14.66
N VAL A 206 -18.84 -2.95 -15.99
CA VAL A 206 -17.74 -3.64 -16.68
C VAL A 206 -16.86 -2.56 -17.31
N HIS A 207 -15.62 -2.46 -16.86
CA HIS A 207 -14.54 -1.82 -17.61
C HIS A 207 -13.31 -2.73 -17.54
N GLY A 208 -12.70 -3.04 -18.67
CA GLY A 208 -11.40 -3.72 -18.72
C GLY A 208 -11.31 -5.22 -18.39
N GLY A 209 -12.36 -5.89 -17.89
CA GLY A 209 -12.37 -7.37 -17.75
C GLY A 209 -12.59 -7.93 -16.34
N SER A 210 -12.72 -7.10 -15.30
CA SER A 210 -13.11 -7.55 -13.95
C SER A 210 -14.61 -7.34 -13.68
N VAL A 211 -15.24 -8.29 -12.98
CA VAL A 211 -16.67 -8.27 -12.61
C VAL A 211 -16.86 -7.57 -11.26
N ARG A 212 -17.74 -6.55 -11.22
CA ARG A 212 -18.18 -5.86 -9.99
C ARG A 212 -19.64 -6.18 -9.65
N CYS A 213 -19.94 -6.29 -8.36
CA CYS A 213 -21.29 -6.35 -7.81
C CYS A 213 -21.56 -5.12 -6.93
N CYS A 214 -22.60 -4.33 -7.26
CA CYS A 214 -23.19 -3.31 -6.39
C CYS A 214 -24.72 -3.23 -6.58
N CYS A 215 -25.48 -3.18 -5.48
CA CYS A 215 -26.91 -2.83 -5.46
C CYS A 215 -27.08 -1.38 -4.99
N GLN A 216 -27.92 -0.57 -5.68
CA GLN A 216 -28.30 0.78 -5.24
C GLN A 216 -29.84 0.92 -5.16
N GLN A 217 -30.34 1.78 -4.26
CA GLN A 217 -31.74 2.22 -4.23
C GLN A 217 -32.03 3.14 -5.43
N THR A 218 -33.13 2.93 -6.15
CA THR A 218 -33.51 3.74 -7.31
C THR A 218 -33.99 5.14 -6.90
N GLY A 219 -33.35 6.21 -7.40
CA GLY A 219 -33.90 7.58 -7.28
C GLY A 219 -32.97 8.80 -7.40
N GLY A 220 -31.63 8.66 -7.49
CA GLY A 220 -30.72 9.81 -7.55
C GLY A 220 -29.68 9.72 -8.67
N ASN A 221 -29.57 10.76 -9.51
CA ASN A 221 -28.54 10.90 -10.56
C ASN A 221 -27.15 11.27 -10.01
N HIS A 222 -26.84 10.86 -8.78
CA HIS A 222 -25.56 11.06 -8.11
C HIS A 222 -25.11 9.72 -7.52
N ILE A 223 -23.85 9.36 -7.72
CA ILE A 223 -23.17 8.34 -6.91
C ILE A 223 -23.02 8.94 -5.52
N GLU A 224 -24.06 8.88 -4.69
CA GLU A 224 -23.97 9.16 -3.27
C GLU A 224 -23.48 7.90 -2.56
N VAL A 225 -22.29 7.98 -1.98
CA VAL A 225 -21.82 7.00 -1.00
C VAL A 225 -22.74 7.11 0.22
N LEU A 226 -23.73 6.23 0.33
CA LEU A 226 -24.61 6.15 1.50
C LEU A 226 -23.82 5.58 2.68
N SER A 227 -23.13 6.44 3.43
CA SER A 227 -22.89 6.20 4.85
C SER A 227 -24.21 6.38 5.60
N SER A 228 -24.57 5.40 6.42
CA SER A 228 -25.64 5.51 7.42
C SER A 228 -25.56 6.80 8.22
#